data_AF-A0A9P6TVM8-F1
#
_entry.id   AF-A0A9P6TVM8-F1
#
_cell.length_a   1.000
_cell.length_b   1.000
_cell.length_c   1.000
_cell.angle_alpha   90.00
_cell.angle_beta   90.00
_cell.angle_gamma   90.00
#
_symmetry.space_group_name_H-M   'P 1'
#
loop_
_entity.id
_entity.type
_entity.pdbx_description
1 polymer ?
#
loop_
_entity_poly.entity_id
_entity_poly.type
_entity_poly.pdbx_seq_one_letter_code
_entity_poly.pdbx_strand_id
1 'polypeptide(L)'
;MSCPAGFTSDTEPRKAPFAAMTETLKPGEQLLYWDNVITWTDNHIPASKLEPLRKIGDELADNALEVLKAKPGQDALKLLREYTARPENEQESPAPRMLMEHLIRVPEWVDWEQVRRGQEVYWRYCLFISHALLHFSLAGGFAIPNISKVLSSTGYLSGKKTKERVLETSQFVLDVVHSVEYLLPDTGAAWESIVQVRLLHANVRSRLSKISRAHSKYYSVEEHGVPINQEDLLGTLFSFSNAMWR
;
A
#
# COMPACT_ATOMS: atom_id res chain seq x y z
N MET A 1 -3.42 -18.08 14.16
CA MET A 1 -4.02 -17.10 13.24
C MET A 1 -3.48 -15.74 13.65
N SER A 2 -2.67 -15.08 12.81
CA SER A 2 -2.11 -13.74 13.10
C SER A 2 -2.87 -12.67 12.33
N CYS A 3 -3.69 -11.91 13.05
CA CYS A 3 -4.38 -10.72 12.56
C CYS A 3 -3.47 -9.50 12.85
N PRO A 4 -3.10 -8.65 11.88
CA PRO A 4 -2.56 -7.34 12.17
C PRO A 4 -3.69 -6.52 12.78
N ALA A 5 -3.57 -6.35 14.09
CA ALA A 5 -4.47 -5.58 14.91
C ALA A 5 -4.46 -4.11 14.45
N GLY A 6 -5.62 -3.53 14.15
CA GLY A 6 -5.67 -2.06 13.97
C GLY A 6 -6.85 -1.45 13.20
N PHE A 7 -7.70 -2.22 12.51
CA PHE A 7 -8.53 -1.64 11.45
C PHE A 7 -10.04 -1.66 11.76
N THR A 8 -10.62 -0.54 12.23
CA THR A 8 -12.09 -0.31 12.23
C THR A 8 -12.53 1.13 11.95
N SER A 9 -13.75 1.25 11.42
CA SER A 9 -14.52 2.48 11.24
C SER A 9 -15.36 2.88 12.42
N ASP A 10 -14.88 3.86 13.19
CA ASP A 10 -15.69 4.56 14.18
C ASP A 10 -15.67 6.07 13.92
N THR A 11 -16.87 6.65 13.74
CA THR A 11 -17.11 8.09 13.58
C THR A 11 -17.41 8.80 14.91
N GLU A 12 -17.15 8.15 16.05
CA GLU A 12 -17.29 8.74 17.39
C GLU A 12 -15.93 8.96 18.09
N PRO A 13 -15.82 9.94 19.02
CA PRO A 13 -14.58 10.19 19.76
C PRO A 13 -14.24 9.00 20.66
N ARG A 14 -13.11 8.34 20.36
CA ARG A 14 -12.59 7.11 20.99
C ARG A 14 -12.75 7.07 22.53
N LYS A 15 -13.61 6.18 23.03
CA LYS A 15 -13.35 5.45 24.29
C LYS A 15 -12.65 4.16 23.90
N ALA A 16 -11.38 4.02 24.23
CA ALA A 16 -10.53 2.86 23.89
C ALA A 16 -11.18 1.50 24.23
N PRO A 17 -11.35 0.56 23.27
CA PRO A 17 -11.58 -0.84 23.64
C PRO A 17 -10.49 -1.77 23.08
N PHE A 18 -10.20 -1.80 21.78
CA PHE A 18 -9.33 -2.85 21.21
C PHE A 18 -7.83 -2.53 21.24
N ALA A 19 -7.41 -1.34 20.77
CA ALA A 19 -6.00 -0.97 20.70
C ALA A 19 -5.31 -1.09 22.08
N ALA A 20 -5.98 -0.63 23.14
CA ALA A 20 -5.49 -0.75 24.51
C ALA A 20 -5.39 -2.20 25.00
N MET A 21 -6.29 -3.09 24.56
CA MET A 21 -6.23 -4.51 24.91
C MET A 21 -5.00 -5.19 24.31
N THR A 22 -4.61 -4.81 23.10
CA THR A 22 -3.43 -5.42 22.45
C THR A 22 -2.12 -5.21 23.19
N GLU A 23 -2.05 -4.18 24.05
CA GLU A 23 -0.85 -3.87 24.84
C GLU A 23 -0.61 -4.86 25.99
N THR A 24 -1.67 -5.51 26.49
CA THR A 24 -1.59 -6.37 27.66
C THR A 24 -1.73 -7.86 27.35
N LEU A 25 -2.09 -8.21 26.11
CA LEU A 25 -2.29 -9.60 25.69
C LEU A 25 -0.98 -10.38 25.66
N LYS A 26 -1.00 -11.59 26.21
CA LYS A 26 0.12 -12.54 26.23
C LYS A 26 -0.10 -13.68 25.23
N PRO A 27 0.98 -14.27 24.69
CA PRO A 27 0.88 -15.46 23.83
C PRO A 27 0.05 -16.56 24.50
N GLY A 28 -0.91 -17.11 23.76
CA GLY A 28 -1.85 -18.12 24.24
C GLY A 28 -3.15 -17.57 24.82
N GLU A 29 -3.23 -16.26 25.14
CA GLU A 29 -4.49 -15.65 25.56
C GLU A 29 -5.47 -15.57 24.39
N GLN A 30 -6.75 -15.77 24.69
CA GLN A 30 -7.83 -15.70 23.72
C GLN A 30 -8.59 -14.39 23.87
N LEU A 31 -8.85 -13.78 22.73
CA LEU A 31 -9.60 -12.55 22.59
C LEU A 31 -10.81 -12.85 21.71
N LEU A 32 -12.00 -12.58 22.24
CA LEU A 32 -13.21 -12.56 21.42
C LEU A 32 -13.33 -11.16 20.81
N TYR A 33 -13.28 -11.09 19.48
CA TYR A 33 -13.45 -9.85 18.75
C TYR A 33 -14.46 -10.05 17.61
N TRP A 34 -15.61 -9.40 17.74
CA TRP A 34 -16.83 -9.74 17.00
C TRP A 34 -17.11 -11.25 17.12
N ASP A 35 -17.27 -11.94 15.98
CA ASP A 35 -17.58 -13.37 15.93
C ASP A 35 -16.30 -14.24 15.86
N ASN A 36 -15.12 -13.67 16.08
CA ASN A 36 -13.84 -14.35 15.94
C ASN A 36 -13.16 -14.56 17.30
N VAL A 37 -12.67 -15.78 17.54
CA VAL A 37 -11.77 -16.09 18.64
C VAL A 37 -10.34 -16.02 18.13
N ILE A 38 -9.59 -15.04 18.60
CA ILE A 38 -8.19 -14.81 18.23
C ILE A 38 -7.31 -15.31 19.36
N THR A 39 -6.42 -16.26 19.06
CA THR A 39 -5.35 -16.65 19.99
C THR A 39 -4.13 -15.78 19.72
N TRP A 40 -3.74 -14.98 20.71
CA TRP A 40 -2.58 -14.11 20.62
C TRP A 40 -1.29 -14.93 20.54
N THR A 41 -0.31 -14.45 19.80
CA THR A 41 0.99 -15.13 19.58
C THR A 41 2.11 -14.11 19.55
N ASP A 42 3.36 -14.58 19.63
CA ASP A 42 4.55 -13.72 19.55
C ASP A 42 4.68 -12.94 18.23
N ASN A 43 3.95 -13.36 17.19
CA ASN A 43 3.94 -12.68 15.87
C ASN A 43 2.92 -11.55 15.80
N HIS A 44 2.04 -11.40 16.79
CA HIS A 44 1.09 -10.30 16.81
C HIS A 44 1.76 -9.02 17.27
N ILE A 45 1.47 -7.93 16.55
CA ILE A 45 2.04 -6.61 16.82
C ILE A 45 0.98 -5.78 17.56
N PRO A 46 1.29 -5.21 18.74
CA PRO A 46 0.36 -4.36 19.47
C PRO A 46 0.19 -3.00 18.77
N ALA A 47 -0.94 -2.34 19.02
CA ALA A 47 -1.29 -1.09 18.36
C ALA A 47 -0.23 0.00 18.56
N SER A 48 0.36 0.11 19.75
CA SER A 48 1.44 1.06 20.06
C SER A 48 2.68 0.93 19.18
N LYS A 49 2.91 -0.24 18.58
CA LYS A 49 4.01 -0.51 17.65
C LYS A 49 3.64 -0.21 16.20
N LEU A 50 2.35 -0.21 15.85
CA LEU A 50 1.85 0.12 14.53
C LEU A 50 1.64 1.63 14.35
N GLU A 51 1.09 2.32 15.36
CA GLU A 51 0.78 3.76 15.31
C GLU A 51 1.96 4.66 14.85
N PRO A 52 3.23 4.41 15.23
CA PRO A 52 4.36 5.18 14.70
C PRO A 52 4.51 5.08 13.18
N LEU A 53 4.11 3.96 12.57
CA LEU A 53 4.17 3.73 11.12
C LEU A 53 3.21 4.65 10.36
N ARG A 54 2.17 5.19 11.01
CA ARG A 54 1.28 6.22 10.41
C ARG A 54 2.01 7.50 10.02
N LYS A 55 3.19 7.73 10.60
CA LYS A 55 4.03 8.91 10.33
C LYS A 55 5.07 8.66 9.23
N ILE A 56 5.16 7.43 8.72
CA ILE A 56 6.19 7.02 7.77
C ILE A 56 5.57 6.88 6.38
N GLY A 57 6.08 7.66 5.43
CA GLY A 57 5.75 7.57 4.00
C GLY A 57 6.72 6.67 3.24
N ASP A 58 7.17 7.14 2.07
CA ASP A 58 8.19 6.47 1.25
C ASP A 58 9.21 7.51 0.79
N GLU A 59 10.17 7.78 1.66
CA GLU A 59 11.14 8.87 1.48
C GLU A 59 11.91 8.77 0.16
N LEU A 60 12.26 7.55 -0.29
CA LEU A 60 12.95 7.36 -1.56
C LEU A 60 12.10 7.81 -2.75
N ALA A 61 10.84 7.39 -2.80
CA ALA A 61 9.92 7.77 -3.87
C ALA A 61 9.50 9.24 -3.78
N ASP A 62 9.26 9.74 -2.57
CA ASP A 62 8.86 11.12 -2.31
C ASP A 62 9.96 12.09 -2.75
N ASN A 63 11.22 11.86 -2.33
CA ASN A 63 12.36 12.71 -2.70
C ASN A 63 12.65 12.69 -4.21
N ALA A 64 12.55 11.52 -4.85
CA ALA A 64 12.73 11.41 -6.29
C ALA A 64 11.67 12.24 -7.06
N LEU A 65 10.40 12.17 -6.66
CA LEU A 65 9.33 12.92 -7.32
C LEU A 65 9.45 14.44 -7.12
N GLU A 66 9.97 14.90 -5.99
CA GLU A 66 10.23 16.33 -5.78
C GLU A 66 11.24 16.88 -6.79
N VAL A 67 12.23 16.08 -7.17
CA VAL A 67 13.22 16.42 -8.20
C VAL A 67 12.62 16.31 -9.60
N LEU A 68 11.93 15.21 -9.90
CA LEU A 68 11.34 14.95 -11.22
C LEU A 68 10.22 15.94 -11.60
N LYS A 69 9.55 16.54 -10.60
CA LYS A 69 8.45 17.52 -10.79
C LYS A 69 7.37 17.04 -11.77
N ALA A 70 7.05 15.74 -11.71
CA ALA A 70 6.06 15.12 -12.58
C ALA A 70 4.70 15.83 -12.46
N LYS A 71 4.14 16.27 -13.60
CA LYS A 71 2.81 16.89 -13.66
C LYS A 71 1.73 15.81 -13.74
N PRO A 72 0.48 16.12 -13.34
CA PRO A 72 -0.64 15.19 -13.49
C PRO A 72 -0.77 14.66 -14.92
N GLY A 73 -0.83 13.33 -15.06
CA GLY A 73 -0.95 12.65 -16.36
C GLY A 73 0.37 12.40 -17.09
N GLN A 74 1.51 12.85 -16.55
CA GLN A 74 2.82 12.45 -17.06
C GLN A 74 3.21 11.06 -16.54
N ASP A 75 3.94 10.32 -17.36
CA ASP A 75 4.56 9.05 -16.99
C ASP A 75 5.80 9.33 -16.12
N ALA A 76 5.63 9.16 -14.81
CA ALA A 76 6.70 9.39 -13.83
C ALA A 76 7.84 8.38 -13.96
N LEU A 77 7.57 7.15 -14.43
CA LEU A 77 8.61 6.15 -14.67
C LEU A 77 9.46 6.54 -15.88
N LYS A 78 8.83 7.02 -16.96
CA LYS A 78 9.56 7.58 -18.10
C LYS A 78 10.46 8.74 -17.69
N LEU A 79 9.93 9.69 -16.91
CA LEU A 79 10.73 10.81 -16.38
C LEU A 79 11.90 10.34 -15.53
N LEU A 80 11.69 9.32 -14.70
CA LEU A 80 12.74 8.71 -13.89
C LEU A 80 13.85 8.11 -14.77
N ARG A 81 13.48 7.31 -15.78
CA ARG A 81 14.43 6.71 -16.74
C ARG A 81 15.22 7.77 -17.51
N GLU A 82 14.54 8.79 -18.02
CA GLU A 82 15.17 9.91 -18.73
C GLU A 82 16.14 10.67 -17.82
N TYR A 83 15.78 10.91 -16.56
CA TYR A 83 16.64 11.56 -15.58
C TYR A 83 17.91 10.74 -15.32
N THR A 84 17.77 9.43 -15.08
CA THR A 84 18.89 8.55 -14.73
C THR A 84 19.80 8.22 -15.90
N ALA A 85 19.33 8.40 -17.14
CA ALA A 85 20.14 8.24 -18.34
C ALA A 85 21.11 9.41 -18.58
N ARG A 86 20.89 10.57 -17.93
CA ARG A 86 21.81 11.71 -18.01
C ARG A 86 23.11 11.44 -17.26
N PRO A 87 24.26 11.98 -17.71
CA PRO A 87 25.51 11.95 -16.95
C PRO A 87 25.31 12.47 -15.51
N GLU A 88 25.94 11.84 -14.52
CA GLU A 88 25.76 12.18 -13.11
C GLU A 88 26.11 13.64 -12.78
N ASN A 89 27.11 14.20 -13.44
CA ASN A 89 27.50 15.61 -13.30
C ASN A 89 26.45 16.62 -13.82
N GLU A 90 25.43 16.15 -14.56
CA GLU A 90 24.33 16.96 -15.07
C GLU A 90 23.02 16.76 -14.26
N GLN A 91 23.04 15.91 -13.24
CA GLN A 91 21.89 15.63 -12.38
C GLN A 91 21.84 16.61 -11.20
N GLU A 92 20.67 17.19 -10.93
CA GLU A 92 20.51 18.18 -9.84
C GLU A 92 20.55 17.55 -8.44
N SER A 93 20.27 16.25 -8.35
CA SER A 93 20.18 15.49 -7.10
C SER A 93 20.39 13.99 -7.34
N PRO A 94 21.00 13.25 -6.39
CA PRO A 94 21.10 11.81 -6.47
C PRO A 94 19.77 11.08 -6.23
N ALA A 95 18.73 11.76 -5.73
CA ALA A 95 17.51 11.09 -5.26
C ALA A 95 16.79 10.21 -6.31
N PRO A 96 16.56 10.65 -7.57
CA PRO A 96 15.99 9.77 -8.58
C PRO A 96 16.87 8.55 -8.90
N ARG A 97 18.19 8.72 -8.89
CA ARG A 97 19.13 7.61 -9.12
C ARG A 97 19.08 6.59 -7.98
N MET A 98 19.11 7.06 -6.71
CA MET A 98 18.97 6.19 -5.55
C MET A 98 17.65 5.39 -5.57
N LEU A 99 16.56 6.01 -6.02
CA LEU A 99 15.30 5.31 -6.23
C LEU A 99 15.47 4.24 -7.32
N MET A 100 16.00 4.58 -8.50
CA MET A 100 16.16 3.61 -9.60
C MET A 100 17.06 2.42 -9.18
N GLU A 101 18.20 2.68 -8.55
CA GLU A 101 19.09 1.64 -8.00
C GLU A 101 18.37 0.71 -7.03
N HIS A 102 17.52 1.27 -6.17
CA HIS A 102 16.69 0.50 -5.27
C HIS A 102 15.61 -0.31 -6.01
N LEU A 103 15.00 0.22 -7.06
CA LEU A 103 13.95 -0.44 -7.83
C LEU A 103 14.47 -1.62 -8.67
N ILE A 104 15.73 -1.58 -9.12
CA ILE A 104 16.33 -2.66 -9.90
C ILE A 104 16.97 -3.76 -9.04
N ARG A 105 17.11 -3.52 -7.73
CA ARG A 105 17.72 -4.49 -6.80
C ARG A 105 16.68 -5.51 -6.33
N VAL A 106 16.86 -6.75 -6.73
CA VAL A 106 16.12 -7.90 -6.17
C VAL A 106 16.70 -8.25 -4.78
N PRO A 107 15.88 -8.34 -3.72
CA PRO A 107 16.36 -8.80 -2.42
C PRO A 107 16.84 -10.25 -2.45
N GLU A 108 17.88 -10.56 -1.67
CA GLU A 108 18.52 -11.89 -1.65
C GLU A 108 17.61 -13.02 -1.19
N TRP A 109 16.55 -12.70 -0.43
CA TRP A 109 15.58 -13.67 0.05
C TRP A 109 14.53 -14.07 -1.01
N VAL A 110 14.52 -13.43 -2.19
CA VAL A 110 13.54 -13.74 -3.23
C VAL A 110 13.83 -15.12 -3.82
N ASP A 111 12.90 -16.05 -3.56
CA ASP A 111 12.83 -17.35 -4.22
C ASP A 111 11.86 -17.29 -5.40
N TRP A 112 12.40 -17.15 -6.62
CA TRP A 112 11.61 -17.10 -7.85
C TRP A 112 10.78 -18.36 -8.10
N GLU A 113 11.25 -19.49 -7.61
CA GLU A 113 10.56 -20.77 -7.72
C GLU A 113 9.36 -20.80 -6.75
N GLN A 114 9.49 -20.21 -5.56
CA GLN A 114 8.34 -19.95 -4.68
C GLN A 114 7.33 -18.96 -5.27
N VAL A 115 7.80 -17.87 -5.89
CA VAL A 115 6.93 -16.90 -6.57
C VAL A 115 6.13 -17.58 -7.67
N ARG A 116 6.79 -18.38 -8.51
CA ARG A 116 6.16 -19.15 -9.60
C ARG A 116 5.03 -20.06 -9.07
N ARG A 117 5.27 -20.80 -7.98
CA ARG A 117 4.22 -21.62 -7.34
C ARG A 117 3.05 -20.78 -6.84
N GLY A 118 3.31 -19.59 -6.29
CA GLY A 118 2.27 -18.64 -5.88
C GLY A 118 1.42 -18.17 -7.07
N GLN A 119 2.05 -17.90 -8.21
CA GLN A 119 1.35 -17.55 -9.46
C GLN A 119 0.49 -18.70 -9.97
N GLU A 120 0.99 -19.95 -9.94
CA GLU A 120 0.21 -21.13 -10.32
C GLU A 120 -1.03 -21.33 -9.44
N VAL A 121 -0.91 -21.10 -8.13
CA VAL A 121 -2.05 -21.11 -7.21
C VAL A 121 -3.08 -20.06 -7.63
N TYR A 122 -2.65 -18.84 -7.93
CA TYR A 122 -3.57 -17.81 -8.40
C TYR A 122 -4.30 -18.27 -9.66
N TRP A 123 -3.60 -18.75 -10.69
CA TRP A 123 -4.22 -19.19 -11.93
C TRP A 123 -5.18 -20.35 -11.75
N ARG A 124 -4.89 -21.27 -10.84
CA ARG A 124 -5.78 -22.39 -10.50
C ARG A 124 -7.09 -21.95 -9.84
N TYR A 125 -7.04 -20.87 -9.06
CA TYR A 125 -8.18 -20.38 -8.27
C TYR A 125 -8.61 -18.95 -8.62
N CYS A 126 -8.29 -18.48 -9.82
CA CYS A 126 -8.30 -17.05 -10.16
C CYS A 126 -9.66 -16.39 -9.99
N LEU A 127 -10.76 -17.11 -10.31
CA LEU A 127 -12.11 -16.60 -10.14
C LEU A 127 -12.46 -16.43 -8.65
N PHE A 128 -12.15 -17.42 -7.81
CA PHE A 128 -12.43 -17.37 -6.38
C PHE A 128 -11.59 -16.28 -5.69
N ILE A 129 -10.30 -16.23 -6.01
CA ILE A 129 -9.39 -15.21 -5.47
C ILE A 129 -9.85 -13.82 -5.91
N SER A 130 -10.18 -13.62 -7.19
CA SER A 130 -10.65 -12.31 -7.69
C SER A 130 -11.95 -11.88 -7.01
N HIS A 131 -12.89 -12.82 -6.79
CA HIS A 131 -14.11 -12.54 -6.02
C HIS A 131 -13.81 -12.16 -4.58
N ALA A 132 -12.88 -12.86 -3.92
CA ALA A 132 -12.46 -12.56 -2.57
C ALA A 132 -11.79 -11.17 -2.47
N LEU A 133 -10.90 -10.84 -3.40
CA LEU A 133 -10.25 -9.52 -3.46
C LEU A 133 -11.28 -8.39 -3.69
N LEU A 134 -12.26 -8.60 -4.56
CA LEU A 134 -13.28 -7.58 -4.85
C LEU A 134 -14.25 -7.36 -3.69
N HIS A 135 -14.69 -8.41 -3.01
CA HIS A 135 -15.76 -8.31 -2.01
C HIS A 135 -15.25 -8.23 -0.57
N PHE A 136 -14.14 -8.87 -0.24
CA PHE A 136 -13.58 -8.81 1.12
C PHE A 136 -12.50 -7.74 1.22
N SER A 137 -11.53 -7.72 0.30
CA SER A 137 -10.42 -6.77 0.41
C SER A 137 -10.82 -5.34 0.05
N LEU A 138 -11.40 -5.12 -1.13
CA LEU A 138 -11.78 -3.79 -1.57
C LEU A 138 -12.91 -3.21 -0.70
N ALA A 139 -14.00 -3.94 -0.51
CA ALA A 139 -15.13 -3.45 0.31
C ALA A 139 -14.73 -3.28 1.79
N GLY A 140 -13.92 -4.20 2.33
CA GLY A 140 -13.37 -4.08 3.69
C GLY A 140 -12.45 -2.88 3.85
N GLY A 141 -11.64 -2.55 2.83
CA GLY A 141 -10.79 -1.35 2.82
C GLY A 141 -11.58 -0.04 2.94
N PHE A 142 -12.78 0.02 2.36
CA PHE A 142 -13.69 1.18 2.52
C PHE A 142 -14.27 1.32 3.94
N ALA A 143 -14.26 0.25 4.73
CA ALA A 143 -14.63 0.30 6.15
C ALA A 143 -13.48 0.79 7.05
N ILE A 144 -12.35 1.26 6.49
CA ILE A 144 -11.25 1.82 7.28
C ILE A 144 -11.26 3.35 7.11
N PRO A 145 -11.58 4.15 8.16
CA PRO A 145 -11.80 5.59 8.03
C PRO A 145 -10.62 6.34 7.44
N ASN A 146 -9.40 6.00 7.88
CA ASN A 146 -8.21 6.68 7.42
C ASN A 146 -7.94 6.41 5.92
N ILE A 147 -8.14 5.17 5.45
CA ILE A 147 -8.04 4.82 4.04
C ILE A 147 -9.16 5.51 3.24
N SER A 148 -10.41 5.42 3.71
CA SER A 148 -11.56 6.09 3.09
C SER A 148 -11.41 7.62 3.05
N LYS A 149 -10.74 8.21 4.03
CA LYS A 149 -10.42 9.63 4.04
C LYS A 149 -9.43 9.98 2.92
N VAL A 150 -8.36 9.21 2.74
CA VAL A 150 -7.43 9.41 1.60
C VAL A 150 -8.17 9.30 0.26
N LEU A 151 -9.01 8.27 0.10
CA LEU A 151 -9.74 8.02 -1.14
C LEU A 151 -10.76 9.12 -1.47
N SER A 152 -11.50 9.59 -0.46
CA SER A 152 -12.47 10.68 -0.62
C SER A 152 -11.79 12.04 -0.87
N SER A 153 -10.69 12.34 -0.16
CA SER A 153 -9.93 13.60 -0.34
C SER A 153 -9.22 13.67 -1.70
N THR A 154 -8.95 12.54 -2.34
CA THR A 154 -8.35 12.48 -3.69
C THR A 154 -9.39 12.36 -4.80
N GLY A 155 -10.63 11.96 -4.46
CA GLY A 155 -11.67 11.61 -5.41
C GLY A 155 -11.38 10.33 -6.20
N TYR A 156 -10.40 9.53 -5.77
CA TYR A 156 -9.83 8.45 -6.59
C TYR A 156 -10.85 7.34 -6.88
N LEU A 157 -11.65 6.96 -5.89
CA LEU A 157 -12.74 5.97 -6.04
C LEU A 157 -14.13 6.60 -5.93
N SER A 158 -14.27 7.83 -6.46
CA SER A 158 -15.56 8.54 -6.48
C SER A 158 -16.05 8.85 -7.90
N GLY A 159 -17.38 8.78 -8.09
CA GLY A 159 -18.03 9.20 -9.32
C GLY A 159 -17.70 8.33 -10.54
N LYS A 160 -17.53 8.97 -11.70
CA LYS A 160 -17.45 8.27 -13.01
C LYS A 160 -16.17 7.45 -13.21
N LYS A 161 -15.12 7.71 -12.43
CA LYS A 161 -13.81 7.03 -12.55
C LYS A 161 -13.68 5.76 -11.71
N THR A 162 -14.61 5.49 -10.80
CA THR A 162 -14.52 4.34 -9.90
C THR A 162 -14.36 3.03 -10.66
N LYS A 163 -15.14 2.81 -11.74
CA LYS A 163 -15.03 1.60 -12.57
C LYS A 163 -13.64 1.43 -13.18
N GLU A 164 -13.08 2.50 -13.74
CA GLU A 164 -11.75 2.51 -14.35
C GLU A 164 -10.68 2.14 -13.32
N ARG A 165 -10.70 2.76 -12.13
CA ARG A 165 -9.74 2.48 -11.06
C ARG A 165 -9.82 1.04 -10.51
N VAL A 166 -11.02 0.49 -10.40
CA VAL A 166 -11.20 -0.92 -10.02
C VAL A 166 -10.61 -1.85 -11.08
N LEU A 167 -10.79 -1.52 -12.37
CA LEU A 167 -10.19 -2.28 -13.46
C LEU A 167 -8.66 -2.13 -13.49
N GLU A 168 -8.11 -0.94 -13.25
CA GLU A 168 -6.66 -0.72 -13.11
C GLU A 168 -6.06 -1.56 -11.98
N THR A 169 -6.73 -1.62 -10.82
CA THR A 169 -6.29 -2.48 -9.70
C THR A 169 -6.38 -3.95 -10.06
N SER A 170 -7.42 -4.35 -10.81
CA SER A 170 -7.57 -5.73 -11.29
C SER A 170 -6.45 -6.08 -12.28
N GLN A 171 -6.13 -5.18 -13.22
CA GLN A 171 -5.02 -5.34 -14.15
C GLN A 171 -3.67 -5.44 -13.42
N PHE A 172 -3.44 -4.59 -12.42
CA PHE A 172 -2.24 -4.65 -11.59
C PHE A 172 -2.06 -6.04 -10.94
N VAL A 173 -3.12 -6.61 -10.38
CA VAL A 173 -3.07 -7.98 -9.81
C VAL A 173 -2.75 -9.00 -10.89
N LEU A 174 -3.38 -8.90 -12.08
CA LEU A 174 -3.12 -9.80 -13.20
C LEU A 174 -1.67 -9.71 -13.71
N ASP A 175 -1.08 -8.52 -13.76
CA ASP A 175 0.31 -8.34 -14.14
C ASP A 175 1.23 -9.07 -13.16
N VAL A 176 1.04 -8.85 -11.85
CA VAL A 176 1.87 -9.44 -10.78
C VAL A 176 1.82 -10.97 -10.80
N VAL A 177 0.65 -11.55 -11.08
CA VAL A 177 0.47 -13.01 -11.08
C VAL A 177 0.71 -13.67 -12.45
N HIS A 178 1.04 -12.88 -13.48
CA HIS A 178 1.15 -13.39 -14.85
C HIS A 178 2.25 -14.44 -14.99
N SER A 179 3.51 -14.05 -14.79
CA SER A 179 4.68 -14.93 -14.83
C SER A 179 5.85 -14.30 -14.10
N VAL A 180 6.94 -15.05 -13.88
CA VAL A 180 8.15 -14.51 -13.23
C VAL A 180 8.82 -13.45 -14.11
N GLU A 181 8.77 -13.61 -15.42
CA GLU A 181 9.34 -12.68 -16.40
C GLU A 181 8.69 -11.29 -16.30
N TYR A 182 7.39 -11.23 -15.96
CA TYR A 182 6.67 -9.98 -15.76
C TYR A 182 7.17 -9.21 -14.53
N LEU A 183 7.77 -9.89 -13.55
CA LEU A 183 8.30 -9.30 -12.33
C LEU A 183 9.79 -8.93 -12.44
N LEU A 184 10.46 -9.27 -13.55
CA LEU A 184 11.88 -9.00 -13.70
C LEU A 184 12.15 -7.49 -13.68
N PRO A 185 13.15 -7.02 -12.92
CA PRO A 185 13.44 -5.61 -12.84
C PRO A 185 13.79 -4.99 -14.19
N ASP A 186 13.37 -3.74 -14.38
CA ASP A 186 13.56 -2.89 -15.56
C ASP A 186 12.95 -3.40 -16.89
N THR A 187 12.52 -4.67 -16.95
CA THR A 187 12.08 -5.32 -18.20
C THR A 187 10.70 -5.92 -18.12
N GLY A 188 10.24 -6.31 -16.93
CA GLY A 188 8.96 -6.95 -16.71
C GLY A 188 7.81 -5.94 -16.66
N ALA A 189 6.69 -6.27 -17.33
CA ALA A 189 5.51 -5.41 -17.36
C ALA A 189 4.90 -5.19 -15.96
N ALA A 190 4.88 -6.21 -15.10
CA ALA A 190 4.42 -6.06 -13.73
C ALA A 190 5.39 -5.23 -12.88
N TRP A 191 6.70 -5.32 -13.13
CA TRP A 191 7.67 -4.41 -12.50
C TRP A 191 7.34 -2.96 -12.84
N GLU A 192 7.06 -2.64 -14.11
CA GLU A 192 6.65 -1.28 -14.51
C GLU A 192 5.35 -0.86 -13.80
N SER A 193 4.33 -1.72 -13.78
CA SER A 193 3.07 -1.47 -13.05
C SER A 193 3.30 -1.21 -11.55
N ILE A 194 4.16 -2.00 -10.89
CA ILE A 194 4.55 -1.83 -9.47
C ILE A 194 5.21 -0.48 -9.24
N VAL A 195 6.17 -0.10 -10.09
CA VAL A 195 6.88 1.18 -9.98
C VAL A 195 5.91 2.35 -10.21
N GLN A 196 5.02 2.25 -11.20
CA GLN A 196 4.01 3.26 -11.47
C GLN A 196 3.06 3.45 -10.28
N VAL A 197 2.60 2.36 -9.64
CA VAL A 197 1.77 2.43 -8.43
C VAL A 197 2.54 3.09 -7.27
N ARG A 198 3.82 2.75 -7.07
CA ARG A 198 4.67 3.36 -6.04
C ARG A 198 4.82 4.88 -6.24
N LEU A 199 5.08 5.31 -7.49
CA LEU A 199 5.18 6.72 -7.85
C LEU A 199 3.81 7.44 -7.78
N LEU A 200 2.72 6.75 -8.10
CA LEU A 200 1.36 7.26 -7.91
C LEU A 200 1.10 7.54 -6.42
N HIS A 201 1.45 6.61 -5.52
CA HIS A 201 1.29 6.79 -4.08
C HIS A 201 2.08 8.00 -3.55
N ALA A 202 3.33 8.15 -3.97
CA ALA A 202 4.15 9.30 -3.60
C ALA A 202 3.57 10.63 -4.14
N ASN A 203 3.01 10.65 -5.36
CA ASN A 203 2.27 11.81 -5.88
C ASN A 203 1.03 12.16 -5.05
N VAL A 204 0.24 11.16 -4.67
CA VAL A 204 -0.94 11.34 -3.80
C VAL A 204 -0.51 11.90 -2.44
N ARG A 205 0.54 11.35 -1.84
CA ARG A 205 1.10 11.81 -0.57
C ARG A 205 1.58 13.25 -0.64
N SER A 206 2.34 13.61 -1.67
CA SER A 206 2.80 15.00 -1.89
C SER A 206 1.63 15.97 -2.00
N ARG A 207 0.62 15.63 -2.81
CA ARG A 207 -0.57 16.47 -3.02
C ARG A 207 -1.37 16.65 -1.74
N LEU A 208 -1.71 15.56 -1.05
CA LEU A 208 -2.51 15.63 0.17
C LEU A 208 -1.75 16.31 1.32
N SER A 209 -0.44 16.12 1.42
CA SER A 209 0.39 16.83 2.41
C SER A 209 0.42 18.34 2.16
N LYS A 210 0.48 18.78 0.90
CA LYS A 210 0.35 20.20 0.53
C LYS A 210 -1.04 20.75 0.87
N ILE A 211 -2.10 19.99 0.58
CA ILE A 211 -3.48 20.35 0.95
C ILE A 211 -3.62 20.43 2.46
N SER A 212 -3.04 19.51 3.22
CA SER A 212 -3.12 19.50 4.68
C SER A 212 -2.51 20.76 5.29
N ARG A 213 -1.36 21.22 4.76
CA ARG A 213 -0.73 22.47 5.19
C ARG A 213 -1.53 23.72 4.82
N ALA A 214 -2.18 23.73 3.65
CA ALA A 214 -2.95 24.89 3.18
C ALA A 214 -4.37 24.95 3.75
N HIS A 215 -5.02 23.79 3.88
CA HIS A 215 -6.43 23.63 4.24
C HIS A 215 -6.66 22.33 5.03
N SER A 216 -6.26 22.33 6.30
CA SER A 216 -6.36 21.18 7.21
C SER A 216 -7.77 20.58 7.33
N LYS A 217 -8.83 21.35 7.05
CA LYS A 217 -10.22 20.86 7.00
C LYS A 217 -10.46 19.76 5.96
N TYR A 218 -9.70 19.74 4.86
CA TYR A 218 -9.86 18.72 3.81
C TYR A 218 -9.11 17.43 4.11
N TYR A 219 -7.93 17.53 4.74
CA TYR A 219 -7.15 16.40 5.22
C TYR A 219 -6.22 16.86 6.34
N SER A 220 -6.28 16.21 7.51
CA SER A 220 -5.38 16.47 8.64
C SER A 220 -4.38 15.33 8.79
N VAL A 221 -3.09 15.62 8.62
CA VAL A 221 -2.01 14.65 8.88
C VAL A 221 -1.93 14.30 10.37
N GLU A 222 -2.31 15.22 11.25
CA GLU A 222 -2.35 14.97 12.69
C GLU A 222 -3.42 13.94 13.06
N GLU A 223 -4.58 14.01 12.41
CA GLU A 223 -5.73 13.13 12.69
C GLU A 223 -5.60 11.78 11.97
N HIS A 224 -5.18 11.79 10.70
CA HIS A 224 -5.22 10.61 9.83
C HIS A 224 -3.83 10.04 9.53
N GLY A 225 -2.76 10.67 9.99
CA GLY A 225 -1.39 10.31 9.63
C GLY A 225 -0.99 10.78 8.22
N VAL A 226 0.25 10.47 7.85
CA VAL A 226 0.76 10.74 6.50
C VAL A 226 -0.09 9.94 5.50
N PRO A 227 -0.56 10.54 4.39
CA PRO A 227 -1.34 9.81 3.41
C PRO A 227 -0.57 8.60 2.85
N ILE A 228 -1.24 7.45 2.76
CA ILE A 228 -0.63 6.20 2.27
C ILE A 228 0.65 5.90 3.05
N ASN A 229 0.54 5.90 4.38
CA ASN A 229 1.64 5.57 5.28
C ASN A 229 1.89 4.05 5.33
N GLN A 230 2.99 3.66 5.97
CA GLN A 230 3.39 2.26 6.10
C GLN A 230 2.35 1.39 6.83
N GLU A 231 1.61 1.93 7.81
CA GLU A 231 0.54 1.16 8.48
C GLU A 231 -0.62 0.84 7.53
N ASP A 232 -1.10 1.84 6.79
CA ASP A 232 -2.21 1.66 5.83
C ASP A 232 -1.80 0.72 4.67
N LEU A 233 -0.53 0.77 4.25
CA LEU A 233 0.04 -0.16 3.27
C LEU A 233 0.11 -1.60 3.83
N LEU A 234 0.54 -1.79 5.08
CA LEU A 234 0.55 -3.10 5.74
C LEU A 234 -0.87 -3.66 5.89
N GLY A 235 -1.84 -2.82 6.25
CA GLY A 235 -3.25 -3.20 6.32
C GLY A 235 -3.80 -3.67 4.98
N THR A 236 -3.47 -2.95 3.91
CA THR A 236 -3.87 -3.32 2.54
C THR A 236 -3.21 -4.62 2.11
N LEU A 237 -1.90 -4.78 2.33
CA LEU A 237 -1.17 -6.02 2.02
C LEU A 237 -1.73 -7.22 2.78
N PHE A 238 -2.03 -7.04 4.08
CA PHE A 238 -2.66 -8.08 4.87
C PHE A 238 -4.04 -8.43 4.33
N SER A 239 -4.87 -7.44 3.99
CA SER A 239 -6.20 -7.66 3.42
C SER A 239 -6.13 -8.49 2.14
N PHE A 240 -5.20 -8.16 1.24
CA PHE A 240 -4.95 -8.93 0.01
C PHE A 240 -4.48 -10.35 0.30
N SER A 241 -3.65 -10.53 1.32
CA SER A 241 -3.08 -11.84 1.67
C SER A 241 -4.09 -12.73 2.41
N ASN A 242 -4.81 -12.19 3.40
CA ASN A 242 -5.70 -12.94 4.28
C ASN A 242 -7.05 -13.24 3.66
N ALA A 243 -7.60 -12.34 2.84
CA ALA A 243 -8.92 -12.53 2.22
C ALA A 243 -9.01 -13.80 1.37
N MET A 244 -7.87 -14.33 0.90
CA MET A 244 -7.81 -15.54 0.09
C MET A 244 -7.87 -16.85 0.88
N TRP A 245 -7.59 -16.83 2.20
CA TRP A 245 -7.33 -18.04 3.00
C TRP A 245 -8.27 -18.21 4.20
N ARG A 246 -9.39 -17.48 4.20
CA ARG A 246 -10.48 -17.69 5.15
C ARG A 246 -11.44 -18.74 4.63
#